data_AF-A0AAW1TK80-F1
#
_entry.id   AF-A0AAW1TK80-F1
#
_cell.length_a   1.000
_cell.length_b   1.000
_cell.length_c   1.000
_cell.angle_alpha   90.00
_cell.angle_beta   90.00
_cell.angle_gamma   90.00
#
_symmetry.space_group_name_H-M   'P 1'
#
loop_
_entity.id
_entity.type
_entity.pdbx_description
1 polymer ?
#
loop_
_entity_poly.entity_id
_entity_poly.type
_entity_poly.pdbx_seq_one_letter_code
_entity_poly.pdbx_strand_id
1 'polypeptide(L)'
;MSQDGRNWARIEGEHHTGALFEVGKPGEWDETFIAGPQVVAAGPGDMRMFYHSYDLQQQRYVVGMATSKEGFRWKKQGAVFSGAPEAGAFDSCGAAAHHVIRDPDSNRWLMFYEGVGEDGTTAIGLAVSDNGRSAS
;
A
#
# COMPACT_ATOMS: atom_id res chain seq x y z
N MET A 1 16.20 14.00 -1.91
CA MET A 1 15.53 15.33 -1.97
C MET A 1 15.76 15.96 -3.32
N SER A 2 14.79 16.72 -3.83
CA SER A 2 14.91 17.54 -5.04
C SER A 2 14.50 18.97 -4.69
N GLN A 3 15.18 19.96 -5.24
CA GLN A 3 14.81 21.38 -5.11
C GLN A 3 14.08 21.92 -6.33
N ASP A 4 14.10 21.19 -7.45
CA ASP A 4 13.62 21.64 -8.76
C ASP A 4 12.65 20.65 -9.44
N GLY A 5 12.39 19.50 -8.82
CA GLY A 5 11.57 18.42 -9.36
C GLY A 5 12.21 17.65 -10.53
N ARG A 6 13.42 18.03 -10.97
CA ARG A 6 14.12 17.45 -12.12
C ARG A 6 15.36 16.67 -11.70
N ASN A 7 16.10 17.19 -10.73
CA ASN A 7 17.29 16.56 -10.17
C ASN A 7 16.98 15.96 -8.80
N TRP A 8 17.27 14.68 -8.63
CA TRP A 8 16.91 13.93 -7.44
C TRP A 8 18.14 13.38 -6.75
N ALA A 9 18.36 13.75 -5.48
CA ALA A 9 19.35 13.11 -4.63
C ALA A 9 18.73 11.91 -3.90
N ARG A 10 19.43 10.77 -3.90
CA ARG A 10 19.08 9.60 -3.09
C ARG A 10 19.27 9.93 -1.61
N ILE A 11 18.32 9.51 -0.77
CA ILE A 11 18.51 9.44 0.68
C ILE A 11 18.72 7.96 1.00
N GLU A 12 19.84 7.64 1.63
CA GLU A 12 20.07 6.29 2.14
C GLU A 12 19.30 6.11 3.44
N GLY A 13 18.53 5.02 3.53
CA GLY A 13 17.90 4.62 4.79
C GLY A 13 18.94 4.16 5.81
N GLU A 14 18.55 4.15 7.08
CA GLU A 14 19.41 3.73 8.20
C GLU A 14 19.75 2.22 8.16
N HIS A 15 19.12 1.45 7.26
CA HIS A 15 19.33 0.02 7.12
C HIS A 15 20.56 -0.32 6.26
N HIS A 16 21.12 -1.53 6.45
CA HIS A 16 22.37 -1.95 5.80
C HIS A 16 22.28 -2.08 4.27
N THR A 17 21.07 -2.10 3.71
CA THR A 17 20.81 -2.08 2.26
C THR A 17 20.77 -0.66 1.67
N GLY A 18 20.67 0.35 2.53
CA GLY A 18 20.36 1.74 2.15
C GLY A 18 18.89 1.98 1.79
N ALA A 19 18.00 0.98 1.93
CA ALA A 19 16.57 1.13 1.65
C ALA A 19 15.85 1.95 2.73
N LEU A 20 14.92 2.81 2.30
CA LEU A 20 14.09 3.63 3.20
C LEU A 20 12.99 2.82 3.90
N PHE A 21 12.52 1.76 3.23
CA PHE A 21 11.43 0.90 3.67
C PHE A 21 11.65 -0.49 3.06
N GLU A 22 11.44 -1.55 3.84
CA GLU A 22 11.84 -2.91 3.47
C GLU A 22 10.70 -3.92 3.54
N VAL A 23 10.93 -5.06 2.88
CA VAL A 23 10.11 -6.27 2.99
C VAL A 23 9.98 -6.75 4.43
N GLY A 24 8.99 -7.61 4.65
CA GLY A 24 8.80 -8.30 5.93
C GLY A 24 9.92 -9.28 6.23
N LYS A 25 9.96 -9.73 7.48
CA LYS A 25 10.78 -10.87 7.90
C LYS A 25 10.26 -12.15 7.25
N PRO A 26 11.08 -13.22 7.17
CA PRO A 26 10.61 -14.52 6.72
C PRO A 26 9.33 -14.96 7.44
N GLY A 27 8.32 -15.34 6.68
CA GLY A 27 6.98 -15.72 7.15
C GLY A 27 6.00 -14.55 7.35
N GLU A 28 6.40 -13.29 7.12
CA GLU A 28 5.46 -12.17 7.06
C GLU A 28 4.84 -12.06 5.66
N TRP A 29 3.60 -11.55 5.58
CA TRP A 29 2.84 -11.43 4.32
C TRP A 29 3.55 -10.61 3.23
N ASP A 30 4.46 -9.71 3.62
CA ASP A 30 5.23 -8.86 2.74
C ASP A 30 6.72 -9.24 2.62
N GLU A 31 7.05 -10.51 2.87
CA GLU A 31 8.44 -11.02 2.79
C GLU A 31 9.01 -11.07 1.37
N THR A 32 8.16 -11.18 0.34
CA THR A 32 8.59 -11.46 -1.03
C THR A 32 9.07 -10.22 -1.76
N PHE A 33 8.25 -9.18 -1.76
CA PHE A 33 8.56 -7.87 -2.33
C PHE A 33 7.65 -6.82 -1.71
N ILE A 34 8.01 -5.55 -1.89
CA ILE A 34 7.10 -4.43 -1.63
C ILE A 34 7.15 -3.49 -2.83
N ALA A 35 5.99 -3.10 -3.34
CA ALA A 35 5.88 -2.33 -4.56
C ALA A 35 4.72 -1.31 -4.52
N GLY A 36 4.75 -0.40 -5.50
CA GLY A 36 3.75 0.65 -5.69
C GLY A 36 3.54 1.53 -4.45
N PRO A 37 4.58 2.17 -3.90
CA PRO A 37 4.41 3.04 -2.75
C PRO A 37 3.59 4.28 -3.15
N GLN A 38 2.55 4.58 -2.38
CA GLN A 38 1.82 5.83 -2.47
C GLN A 38 1.74 6.49 -1.09
N VAL A 39 2.22 7.72 -0.98
CA VAL A 39 2.20 8.48 0.28
C VAL A 39 1.06 9.51 0.27
N VAL A 40 0.22 9.45 1.30
CA VAL A 40 -0.87 10.42 1.54
C VAL A 40 -0.60 11.16 2.86
N ALA A 41 -0.67 12.49 2.82
CA ALA A 41 -0.72 13.32 4.02
C ALA A 41 -2.14 13.30 4.60
N ALA A 42 -2.35 12.51 5.65
CA ALA A 42 -3.64 12.33 6.31
C ALA A 42 -3.99 13.46 7.29
N GLY A 43 -2.99 14.26 7.67
CA GLY A 43 -3.11 15.41 8.56
C GLY A 43 -1.74 15.83 9.12
N PRO A 44 -1.68 16.85 9.99
CA PRO A 44 -0.44 17.26 10.63
C PRO A 44 0.23 16.10 11.38
N GLY A 45 1.42 15.69 10.94
CA GLY A 45 2.17 14.59 11.54
C GLY A 45 1.58 13.19 11.31
N ASP A 46 0.65 13.03 10.35
CA ASP A 46 0.12 11.74 9.92
C ASP A 46 0.36 11.57 8.41
N MET A 47 1.48 10.95 8.06
CA MET A 47 1.74 10.48 6.69
C MET A 47 1.52 8.97 6.64
N ARG A 48 0.91 8.52 5.57
CA ARG A 48 0.59 7.11 5.35
C ARG A 48 1.11 6.68 4.01
N MET A 49 1.95 5.66 4.00
CA MET A 49 2.40 4.97 2.80
C MET A 49 1.55 3.73 2.64
N PHE A 50 0.83 3.63 1.54
CA PHE A 50 0.24 2.39 1.08
C PHE A 50 1.24 1.72 0.13
N TYR A 51 1.32 0.40 0.19
CA TYR A 51 2.18 -0.43 -0.63
C TYR A 51 1.53 -1.80 -0.80
N HIS A 52 1.97 -2.60 -1.75
CA HIS A 52 1.48 -3.97 -1.89
C HIS A 52 2.61 -4.98 -1.97
N SER A 53 2.26 -6.23 -1.67
CA SER A 53 3.09 -7.44 -1.78
C SER A 53 2.23 -8.60 -2.29
N TYR A 54 2.86 -9.75 -2.49
CA TYR A 54 2.21 -11.03 -2.61
C TYR A 54 2.41 -11.86 -1.34
N ASP A 55 1.32 -12.18 -0.66
CA ASP A 55 1.29 -13.06 0.52
C ASP A 55 1.36 -14.51 0.05
N LEU A 56 2.51 -15.17 0.32
CA LEU A 56 2.74 -16.56 -0.08
C LEU A 56 1.84 -17.57 0.62
N GLN A 57 1.42 -17.27 1.85
CA GLN A 57 0.59 -18.19 2.65
C GLN A 57 -0.84 -18.16 2.16
N GLN A 58 -1.33 -16.97 1.81
CA GLN A 58 -2.69 -16.79 1.28
C GLN A 58 -2.77 -16.95 -0.23
N GLN A 59 -1.64 -16.88 -0.94
CA GLN A 59 -1.55 -16.86 -2.40
C GLN A 59 -2.33 -15.70 -3.04
N ARG A 60 -2.17 -14.49 -2.47
CA ARG A 60 -2.92 -13.31 -2.90
C ARG A 60 -2.07 -12.05 -2.89
N TYR A 61 -2.43 -11.09 -3.74
CA TYR A 61 -1.95 -9.72 -3.64
C TYR A 61 -2.62 -8.99 -2.47
N VAL A 62 -1.81 -8.32 -1.65
CA VAL A 62 -2.27 -7.65 -0.43
C VAL A 62 -1.71 -6.24 -0.40
N VAL A 63 -2.57 -5.27 -0.12
CA VAL A 63 -2.20 -3.90 0.19
C VAL A 63 -1.98 -3.77 1.68
N GLY A 64 -0.80 -3.27 2.06
CA GLY A 64 -0.47 -2.89 3.42
C GLY A 64 -0.26 -1.39 3.58
N MET A 65 -0.04 -0.98 4.82
CA MET A 65 0.17 0.42 5.18
C MET A 65 1.36 0.57 6.13
N ALA A 66 2.09 1.67 5.99
CA ALA A 66 3.03 2.17 6.96
C ALA A 66 2.73 3.65 7.30
N THR A 67 3.13 4.09 8.48
CA THR A 67 2.93 5.48 8.94
C THR A 67 4.25 6.18 9.20
N SER A 68 4.29 7.49 8.98
CA SER A 68 5.39 8.36 9.37
C SER A 68 4.87 9.67 9.94
N LYS A 69 5.60 10.25 10.90
CA LYS A 69 5.38 11.64 11.32
C LYS A 69 6.15 12.64 10.45
N GLU A 70 7.22 12.18 9.79
CA GLU A 70 8.28 13.03 9.23
C GLU A 70 8.52 12.74 7.73
N GLY A 71 7.94 11.68 7.18
CA GLY A 71 7.98 11.32 5.76
C GLY A 71 9.17 10.46 5.32
N PHE A 72 10.16 10.25 6.20
CA PHE A 72 11.35 9.46 5.88
C PHE A 72 11.61 8.30 6.87
N ARG A 73 10.92 8.25 8.02
CA ARG A 73 10.95 7.09 8.92
C ARG A 73 9.59 6.42 8.95
N TRP A 74 9.51 5.20 8.44
CA TRP A 74 8.25 4.50 8.23
C TRP A 74 8.08 3.35 9.23
N LYS A 75 6.91 3.27 9.86
CA LYS A 75 6.51 2.17 10.74
C LYS A 75 5.41 1.36 10.07
N LYS A 76 5.66 0.07 9.80
CA LYS A 76 4.65 -0.87 9.30
C LYS A 76 3.44 -0.92 10.24
N GLN A 77 2.25 -0.93 9.64
CA GLN A 77 0.97 -1.14 10.32
C GLN A 77 0.31 -2.47 9.91
N GLY A 78 0.83 -3.13 8.87
CA GLY A 78 0.36 -4.44 8.40
C GLY A 78 -0.52 -4.36 7.16
N ALA A 79 -1.11 -5.49 6.80
CA ALA A 79 -2.10 -5.61 5.73
C ALA A 79 -3.38 -4.82 6.08
N VAL A 80 -3.94 -4.12 5.10
CA VAL A 80 -5.14 -3.28 5.26
C VAL A 80 -6.26 -3.61 4.26
N PHE A 81 -5.92 -4.28 3.15
CA PHE A 81 -6.88 -4.70 2.12
C PHE A 81 -6.30 -5.82 1.24
N SER A 82 -7.12 -6.80 0.86
CA SER A 82 -6.68 -7.98 0.08
C SER A 82 -7.67 -8.39 -1.01
N GLY A 83 -8.65 -7.55 -1.39
CA GLY A 83 -9.70 -7.91 -2.34
C GLY A 83 -10.79 -8.81 -1.75
N ALA A 84 -11.75 -9.22 -2.57
CA ALA A 84 -12.90 -10.03 -2.15
C ALA A 84 -12.51 -11.48 -1.83
N PRO A 85 -12.94 -12.10 -0.73
CA PRO A 85 -12.63 -13.50 -0.42
C PRO A 85 -13.35 -14.52 -1.31
N GLU A 86 -14.38 -14.09 -2.04
CA GLU A 86 -15.21 -14.96 -2.85
C GLU A 86 -14.51 -15.40 -4.14
N ALA A 87 -14.54 -16.71 -4.43
CA ALA A 87 -14.08 -17.25 -5.69
C ALA A 87 -14.89 -16.68 -6.87
N GLY A 88 -14.21 -16.46 -8.00
CA GLY A 88 -14.80 -15.84 -9.19
C GLY A 88 -15.06 -14.33 -9.11
N ALA A 89 -14.73 -13.67 -7.99
CA ALA A 89 -14.64 -12.21 -7.97
C ALA A 89 -13.47 -11.74 -8.86
N PHE A 90 -13.58 -10.53 -9.40
CA PHE A 90 -12.52 -9.96 -10.26
C PHE A 90 -11.19 -9.72 -9.49
N ASP A 91 -11.24 -9.73 -8.16
CA ASP A 91 -10.13 -9.51 -7.24
C ASP A 91 -9.96 -10.68 -6.25
N SER A 92 -10.41 -11.90 -6.63
CA SER A 92 -10.30 -13.10 -5.79
C SER A 92 -8.85 -13.50 -5.51
N CYS A 93 -7.90 -13.21 -6.42
CA CYS A 93 -6.46 -13.35 -6.20
C CYS A 93 -5.80 -12.10 -5.61
N GLY A 94 -6.59 -11.08 -5.26
CA GLY A 94 -6.18 -9.98 -4.39
C GLY A 94 -6.10 -8.62 -5.08
N ALA A 95 -5.45 -7.67 -4.39
CA ALA A 95 -5.40 -6.27 -4.78
C ALA A 95 -3.97 -5.71 -4.85
N ALA A 96 -3.66 -5.00 -5.93
CA ALA A 96 -2.37 -4.37 -6.21
C ALA A 96 -2.56 -2.95 -6.80
N ALA A 97 -1.44 -2.31 -7.17
CA ALA A 97 -1.39 -1.04 -7.92
C ALA A 97 -2.47 0.00 -7.49
N HIS A 98 -2.50 0.30 -6.20
CA HIS A 98 -3.54 1.13 -5.61
C HIS A 98 -3.28 2.63 -5.79
N HIS A 99 -4.36 3.41 -5.68
CA HIS A 99 -4.34 4.86 -5.55
C HIS A 99 -5.41 5.31 -4.54
N VAL A 100 -4.94 5.81 -3.41
CA VAL A 100 -5.71 6.24 -2.26
C VAL A 100 -5.85 7.75 -2.24
N ILE A 101 -7.07 8.23 -2.08
CA ILE A 101 -7.37 9.65 -1.83
C ILE A 101 -8.26 9.80 -0.60
N ARG A 102 -8.21 10.98 0.01
CA ARG A 102 -9.18 11.41 1.00
C ARG A 102 -10.18 12.31 0.30
N ASP A 103 -11.41 11.83 0.17
CA ASP A 103 -12.50 12.60 -0.43
C ASP A 103 -12.79 13.83 0.45
N PRO A 104 -12.64 15.07 -0.07
CA PRO A 104 -12.87 16.28 0.70
C PRO A 104 -14.33 16.46 1.14
N ASP A 105 -15.29 15.91 0.38
CA ASP A 105 -16.71 16.13 0.63
C ASP A 105 -17.26 15.15 1.68
N SER A 106 -17.01 13.84 1.49
CA SER A 106 -17.48 12.83 2.46
C SER A 106 -16.52 12.59 3.62
N ASN A 107 -15.30 13.14 3.58
CA ASN A 107 -14.25 12.90 4.55
C ASN A 107 -13.82 11.41 4.64
N ARG A 108 -14.23 10.59 3.66
CA ARG A 108 -13.87 9.17 3.55
C ARG A 108 -12.60 8.99 2.73
N TRP A 109 -12.01 7.82 2.90
CA TRP A 109 -10.86 7.36 2.15
C TRP A 109 -11.33 6.44 1.04
N LEU A 110 -10.88 6.72 -0.18
CA LEU A 110 -11.19 5.95 -1.37
C LEU A 110 -9.89 5.34 -1.88
N MET A 111 -9.88 4.02 -2.04
CA MET A 111 -8.78 3.28 -2.66
C MET A 111 -9.26 2.72 -3.99
N PHE A 112 -8.78 3.29 -5.09
CA PHE A 112 -8.86 2.64 -6.40
C PHE A 112 -7.75 1.60 -6.46
N TYR A 113 -8.05 0.37 -6.86
CA TYR A 113 -7.07 -0.70 -6.86
C TYR A 113 -7.20 -1.59 -8.09
N GLU A 114 -6.10 -2.20 -8.50
CA GLU A 114 -6.10 -3.28 -9.47
C GLU A 114 -6.45 -4.59 -8.74
N GLY A 115 -7.62 -5.13 -9.04
CA GLY A 115 -8.05 -6.45 -8.62
C GLY A 115 -7.51 -7.51 -9.57
N VAL A 116 -7.04 -8.62 -9.02
CA VAL A 116 -6.49 -9.75 -9.78
C VAL A 116 -7.44 -10.95 -9.66
N GLY A 117 -7.91 -11.45 -10.80
CA GLY A 117 -8.76 -12.63 -10.89
C GLY A 117 -7.97 -13.94 -10.98
N GLU A 118 -8.66 -15.06 -10.80
CA GLU A 118 -8.10 -16.42 -10.90
C GLU A 118 -7.48 -16.75 -12.27
N ASP A 119 -7.98 -16.14 -13.33
CA ASP A 119 -7.46 -16.30 -14.69
C ASP A 119 -6.29 -15.34 -15.00
N GLY A 120 -5.85 -14.56 -14.01
CA GLY A 120 -4.80 -13.56 -14.12
C GLY A 120 -5.26 -12.27 -14.82
N THR A 121 -6.54 -12.13 -15.18
CA THR A 121 -7.06 -10.85 -15.65
C THR A 121 -7.11 -9.84 -14.52
N THR A 122 -7.02 -8.56 -14.89
CA THR A 122 -7.10 -7.48 -13.92
C THR A 122 -8.19 -6.48 -14.27
N ALA A 123 -8.80 -5.91 -13.24
CA ALA A 123 -9.82 -4.87 -13.35
C ALA A 123 -9.69 -3.86 -12.21
N ILE A 124 -10.28 -2.68 -12.37
CA ILE A 124 -10.19 -1.62 -11.35
C ILE A 124 -11.38 -1.68 -10.40
N GLY A 125 -11.08 -1.84 -9.11
CA GLY A 125 -12.03 -1.79 -8.01
C GLY A 125 -11.97 -0.49 -7.21
N LEU A 126 -12.94 -0.31 -6.32
CA LEU A 126 -13.00 0.77 -5.33
C LEU A 126 -13.28 0.18 -3.96
N ALA A 127 -12.38 0.42 -3.01
CA ALA A 127 -12.60 0.18 -1.58
C ALA A 127 -12.75 1.51 -0.85
N VAL A 128 -13.58 1.53 0.20
CA VAL A 128 -13.87 2.72 1.01
C VAL A 128 -13.42 2.47 2.45
N SER A 129 -12.96 3.52 3.13
CA SER A 129 -12.62 3.48 4.55
C SER A 129 -12.99 4.79 5.23
N ASP A 130 -13.49 4.73 6.45
CA ASP A 130 -13.77 5.94 7.23
C ASP A 130 -12.50 6.60 7.78
N ASN A 131 -11.47 5.78 8.02
CA ASN A 131 -10.28 6.23 8.75
C ASN A 131 -9.00 6.12 7.93
N GLY A 132 -9.00 5.46 6.77
CA GLY A 132 -7.85 5.24 5.89
C GLY A 132 -6.80 4.28 6.45
N ARG A 133 -7.23 3.32 7.27
CA ARG A 133 -6.36 2.29 7.90
C ARG A 133 -6.85 0.87 7.70
N SER A 134 -8.10 0.69 7.30
CA SER A 134 -8.73 -0.58 6.93
C SER A 134 -9.93 -0.30 6.04
N ALA A 135 -10.21 -1.16 5.07
CA ALA A 135 -11.48 -1.07 4.34
C ALA A 135 -12.68 -1.26 5.28
N SER A 136 -13.79 -0.58 4.98
CA SER A 136 -15.08 -0.70 5.67
C SER A 136 -15.95 -1.80 5.06
#